data_AF-L9YM94-F1
#
_entry.id   AF-L9YM94-F1
#
_cell.length_a   1.000
_cell.length_b   1.000
_cell.length_c   1.000
_cell.angle_alpha   90.00
_cell.angle_beta   90.00
_cell.angle_gamma   90.00
#
_symmetry.space_group_name_H-M   'P 1'
#
loop_
_entity.id
_entity.type
_entity.pdbx_description
1 polymer ?
#
loop_
_entity_poly.entity_id
_entity_poly.type
_entity_poly.pdbx_seq_one_letter_code
_entity_poly.pdbx_strand_id
1 'polypeptide(L)'
;MPFTIRRDVVLAILALGLLAASLWVLPLHVDEPTYRYERTAVTAGNGSIDYADADAVSHETPLRDEIACTDGIPWDSRACAFERLLLENRTVPTDIQYGSAGRVWPPVDDRYQYVLLNETVYETIYIANESARQNDGYRIDLALERTTLEQVLRDVSIPVTADEVSPTIAEAARSGAADSHRKVETPDTPIRLEDESFQYVTLAERSAPSLPARGLDFLLTYLAPLLGLSLLGHLSRRVEVTYVGNERR
;
A
#
# COMPACT_ATOMS: atom_id res chain seq x y z
N MET A 1 25.72 -4.66 -60.89
CA MET A 1 25.87 -3.83 -59.67
C MET A 1 24.87 -4.33 -58.61
N PRO A 2 25.28 -5.19 -57.65
CA PRO A 2 24.36 -5.81 -56.69
C PRO A 2 24.48 -5.31 -55.23
N PHE A 3 25.27 -4.26 -54.97
CA PHE A 3 25.54 -3.76 -53.61
C PHE A 3 24.44 -2.87 -52.99
N THR A 4 23.38 -2.54 -53.73
CA THR A 4 22.33 -1.59 -53.30
C THR A 4 21.22 -2.25 -52.47
N ILE A 5 20.74 -3.44 -52.88
CA ILE A 5 19.57 -4.07 -52.26
C ILE A 5 19.80 -4.40 -50.78
N ARG A 6 20.96 -4.98 -50.42
CA ARG A 6 21.26 -5.33 -49.02
C ARG A 6 21.32 -4.08 -48.14
N ARG A 7 21.86 -2.99 -48.66
CA ARG A 7 21.95 -1.71 -47.95
C ARG A 7 20.55 -1.10 -47.76
N ASP A 8 19.72 -1.11 -48.79
CA ASP A 8 18.39 -0.54 -48.75
C ASP A 8 17.46 -1.33 -47.81
N VAL A 9 17.58 -2.66 -47.77
CA VAL A 9 16.87 -3.52 -46.80
C VAL A 9 17.29 -3.21 -45.36
N VAL A 10 18.59 -3.07 -45.09
CA VAL A 10 19.08 -2.70 -43.74
C VAL A 10 18.56 -1.32 -43.32
N LEU A 11 18.58 -0.35 -44.23
CA LEU A 11 18.06 1.00 -43.96
C LEU A 11 16.54 1.01 -43.73
N ALA A 12 15.79 0.18 -44.45
CA ALA A 12 14.35 0.03 -44.24
C ALA A 12 14.04 -0.59 -42.86
N ILE A 13 14.79 -1.63 -42.45
CA ILE A 13 14.66 -2.23 -41.11
C ILE A 13 15.01 -1.21 -40.03
N LEU A 14 16.10 -0.45 -40.21
CA LEU A 14 16.49 0.61 -39.28
C LEU A 14 15.40 1.68 -39.16
N ALA A 15 14.84 2.13 -40.29
CA ALA A 15 13.80 3.15 -40.29
C ALA A 15 12.52 2.65 -39.59
N LEU A 16 12.14 1.39 -39.80
CA LEU A 16 11.04 0.75 -39.08
C LEU A 16 11.32 0.62 -37.58
N GLY A 17 12.54 0.25 -37.19
CA GLY A 17 12.95 0.20 -35.78
C GLY A 17 12.89 1.58 -35.11
N LEU A 18 13.33 2.62 -35.81
CA LEU A 18 13.26 4.01 -35.34
C LEU A 18 11.83 4.54 -35.24
N LEU A 19 10.94 4.14 -36.16
CA LEU A 19 9.51 4.45 -36.06
C LEU A 19 8.83 3.74 -34.89
N ALA A 20 9.23 2.51 -34.60
CA ALA A 20 8.74 1.75 -33.47
C ALA A 20 9.39 2.17 -32.13
N ALA A 21 10.36 3.09 -32.13
CA ALA A 21 11.12 3.51 -30.95
C ALA A 21 10.23 3.93 -29.76
N SER A 22 9.15 4.67 -30.04
CA SER A 22 8.21 5.13 -29.00
C SER A 22 7.47 3.98 -28.30
N LEU A 23 7.29 2.83 -28.97
CA LEU A 23 6.68 1.64 -28.35
C LEU A 23 7.61 0.97 -27.33
N TRP A 24 8.92 1.23 -27.41
CA TRP A 24 9.90 0.68 -26.47
C TRP A 24 10.03 1.50 -25.19
N VAL A 25 9.49 2.73 -25.14
CA VAL A 25 9.52 3.58 -23.93
C VAL A 25 8.73 2.93 -22.79
N LEU A 26 7.57 2.34 -23.11
CA LEU A 26 6.67 1.69 -22.14
C LEU A 26 7.34 0.55 -21.35
N PRO A 27 7.93 -0.49 -21.97
CA PRO A 27 8.57 -1.56 -21.21
C PRO A 27 9.86 -1.14 -20.50
N LEU A 28 10.50 -0.05 -20.94
CA LEU A 28 11.78 0.41 -20.38
C LEU A 28 11.62 1.40 -19.21
N HIS A 29 10.40 1.85 -18.89
CA HIS A 29 10.09 2.74 -17.76
C HIS A 29 10.99 4.00 -17.69
N VAL A 30 11.41 4.51 -18.86
CA VAL A 30 12.49 5.50 -18.99
C VAL A 30 12.11 6.90 -18.47
N ASP A 31 10.82 7.21 -18.36
CA ASP A 31 10.34 8.50 -17.83
C ASP A 31 9.39 8.36 -16.64
N GLU A 32 9.42 7.20 -15.97
CA GLU A 32 8.54 6.97 -14.83
C GLU A 32 9.19 7.41 -13.51
N PRO A 33 8.42 8.07 -12.61
CA PRO A 33 8.91 8.39 -11.28
C PRO A 33 9.21 7.09 -10.51
N THR A 34 10.26 7.12 -9.70
CA THR A 34 10.57 6.02 -8.78
C THR A 34 10.09 6.39 -7.39
N TYR A 35 9.34 5.49 -6.76
CA TYR A 35 8.82 5.60 -5.41
C TYR A 35 9.61 4.67 -4.50
N ARG A 36 10.24 5.23 -3.47
CA ARG A 36 11.03 4.52 -2.49
C ARG A 36 10.25 4.37 -1.20
N TYR A 37 10.11 3.13 -0.75
CA TYR A 37 9.44 2.77 0.49
C TYR A 37 10.46 2.33 1.51
N GLU A 38 10.29 2.75 2.77
CA GLU A 38 11.17 2.38 3.87
C GLU A 38 10.36 1.88 5.06
N ARG A 39 10.95 0.94 5.80
CA ARG A 39 10.35 0.43 7.03
C ARG A 39 10.86 1.20 8.25
N THR A 40 9.99 1.34 9.23
CA THR A 40 10.35 1.73 10.60
C THR A 40 9.83 0.68 11.56
N ALA A 41 10.68 0.24 12.50
CA ALA A 41 10.26 -0.74 13.49
C ALA A 41 9.21 -0.13 14.43
N VAL A 42 8.18 -0.90 14.75
CA VAL A 42 7.14 -0.53 15.71
C VAL A 42 7.34 -1.34 16.99
N THR A 43 7.27 -0.67 18.12
CA THR A 43 7.46 -1.29 19.43
C THR A 43 6.30 -0.97 20.35
N ALA A 44 5.88 -1.97 21.11
CA ALA A 44 4.96 -1.84 22.22
C ALA A 44 5.78 -1.68 23.50
N GLY A 45 5.60 -0.57 24.23
CA GLY A 45 6.33 -0.32 25.46
C GLY A 45 5.94 0.99 26.13
N ASN A 46 6.21 1.12 27.43
CA ASN A 46 5.99 2.37 28.19
C ASN A 46 4.54 2.92 28.14
N GLY A 47 3.54 2.04 28.01
CA GLY A 47 2.13 2.45 27.96
C GLY A 47 1.64 2.86 26.57
N SER A 48 2.46 2.75 25.52
CA SER A 48 2.12 3.14 24.16
C SER A 48 2.66 2.18 23.10
N ILE A 49 2.11 2.30 21.90
CA ILE A 49 2.68 1.74 20.67
C ILE A 49 3.33 2.91 19.93
N ASP A 50 4.64 2.84 19.74
CA ASP A 50 5.41 3.91 19.12
C ASP A 50 6.42 3.34 18.11
N TYR A 51 6.92 4.22 17.24
CA TYR A 51 8.05 3.93 16.37
C TYR A 51 9.33 3.81 17.20
N ALA A 52 10.14 2.80 16.91
CA ALA A 52 11.44 2.61 17.56
C ALA A 52 12.41 3.77 17.26
N ASP A 53 12.27 4.39 16.10
CA ASP A 53 12.96 5.60 15.69
C ASP A 53 11.92 6.65 15.25
N ALA A 54 11.57 7.55 16.16
CA ALA A 54 10.57 8.58 15.92
C ALA A 54 11.02 9.65 14.92
N ASP A 55 12.34 9.84 14.74
CA ASP A 55 12.89 10.82 13.82
C ASP A 55 12.90 10.30 12.36
N ALA A 56 12.79 8.97 12.18
CA ALA A 56 12.75 8.33 10.87
C ALA A 56 11.38 8.43 10.16
N VAL A 57 10.32 8.87 10.85
CA VAL A 57 8.96 8.89 10.30
C VAL A 57 8.42 10.31 10.18
N SER A 58 7.87 10.61 9.00
CA SER A 58 7.02 11.78 8.79
C SER A 58 5.89 11.78 9.83
N HIS A 59 5.67 12.90 10.54
CA HIS A 59 4.68 13.03 11.63
C HIS A 59 3.21 12.91 11.18
N GLU A 60 2.96 12.42 9.96
CA GLU A 60 1.65 12.43 9.30
C GLU A 60 0.77 11.21 9.63
N THR A 61 1.30 10.11 10.20
CA THR A 61 0.48 8.95 10.60
C THR A 61 0.71 8.53 12.06
N PRO A 62 -0.13 8.98 13.01
CA PRO A 62 -0.05 8.52 14.39
C PRO A 62 -0.54 7.08 14.50
N LEU A 63 0.32 6.17 14.98
CA LEU A 63 -0.03 4.79 15.36
C LEU A 63 -1.05 4.68 16.52
N ARG A 64 -1.43 5.82 17.12
CA ARG A 64 -2.16 5.89 18.38
C ARG A 64 -3.68 5.84 18.24
N ASP A 65 -4.19 5.92 17.01
CA ASP A 65 -5.63 6.00 16.75
C ASP A 65 -6.36 4.68 17.07
N GLU A 66 -5.62 3.58 17.25
CA GLU A 66 -6.15 2.25 17.60
C GLU A 66 -6.41 2.06 19.11
N ILE A 67 -5.83 2.91 19.98
CA ILE A 67 -5.99 2.83 21.44
C ILE A 67 -6.63 4.12 21.96
N ALA A 68 -7.91 4.04 22.30
CA ALA A 68 -8.62 5.14 22.93
C ALA A 68 -8.03 5.49 24.29
N CYS A 69 -8.29 6.72 24.75
CA CYS A 69 -7.82 7.23 26.05
C CYS A 69 -6.31 7.34 26.23
N THR A 70 -5.56 7.32 25.13
CA THR A 70 -4.15 7.73 25.14
C THR A 70 -4.05 9.25 25.32
N ASP A 71 -3.14 9.69 26.20
CA ASP A 71 -2.88 11.11 26.43
C ASP A 71 -2.44 11.77 25.12
N GLY A 72 -3.22 12.73 24.60
CA GLY A 72 -2.83 13.52 23.41
C GLY A 72 -3.93 13.86 22.42
N ILE A 73 -5.12 13.26 22.50
CA ILE A 73 -6.24 13.59 21.60
C ILE A 73 -7.27 14.47 22.34
N PRO A 74 -7.21 15.81 22.22
CA PRO A 74 -8.03 16.73 23.01
C PRO A 74 -9.54 16.63 22.74
N TRP A 75 -9.95 15.94 21.67
CA TRP A 75 -11.34 15.86 21.23
C TRP A 75 -12.06 14.59 21.70
N ASP A 76 -11.36 13.63 22.31
CA ASP A 76 -11.91 12.29 22.60
C ASP A 76 -12.18 11.99 24.08
N SER A 77 -12.39 13.05 24.88
CA SER A 77 -12.68 12.96 26.31
C SER A 77 -13.92 12.12 26.69
N ARG A 78 -14.83 11.87 25.73
CA ARG A 78 -16.08 11.13 25.95
C ARG A 78 -15.83 9.62 26.13
N ALA A 79 -14.89 9.05 25.38
CA ALA A 79 -14.56 7.62 25.37
C ALA A 79 -13.70 7.17 26.55
N CYS A 80 -13.54 7.99 27.60
CA CYS A 80 -12.80 7.60 28.79
C CYS A 80 -13.65 7.62 30.06
N ALA A 81 -14.79 8.31 30.05
CA ALA A 81 -15.68 8.35 31.21
C ALA A 81 -16.51 7.06 31.31
N PHE A 82 -16.96 6.53 30.18
CA PHE A 82 -17.79 5.32 30.13
C PHE A 82 -16.98 4.05 30.43
N GLU A 83 -15.73 4.01 29.99
CA GLU A 83 -14.80 2.90 30.11
C GLU A 83 -14.25 2.86 31.55
N ARG A 84 -14.07 4.03 32.17
CA ARG A 84 -13.88 4.12 33.64
C ARG A 84 -15.08 3.56 34.40
N LEU A 85 -16.31 3.86 33.98
CA LEU A 85 -17.52 3.30 34.60
C LEU A 85 -17.60 1.77 34.40
N LEU A 86 -17.18 1.26 33.24
CA LEU A 86 -17.09 -0.18 32.98
C LEU A 86 -16.08 -0.87 33.90
N LEU A 87 -14.92 -0.26 34.15
CA LEU A 87 -13.95 -0.79 35.12
C LEU A 87 -14.53 -0.87 36.54
N GLU A 88 -15.35 0.11 36.95
CA GLU A 88 -15.98 0.12 38.28
C GLU A 88 -17.11 -0.90 38.41
N ASN A 89 -18.02 -0.95 37.42
CA ASN A 89 -19.21 -1.80 37.45
C ASN A 89 -19.00 -3.21 36.87
N ARG A 90 -17.79 -3.50 36.37
CA ARG A 90 -17.34 -4.73 35.67
C ARG A 90 -18.01 -4.95 34.32
N THR A 91 -19.34 -4.84 34.26
CA THR A 91 -20.09 -4.98 33.01
C THR A 91 -21.22 -3.96 32.93
N VAL A 92 -21.60 -3.56 31.71
CA VAL A 92 -22.77 -2.72 31.44
C VAL A 92 -23.71 -3.47 30.50
N PRO A 93 -24.99 -3.64 30.85
CA PRO A 93 -25.94 -4.34 30.00
C PRO A 93 -26.23 -3.52 28.73
N THR A 94 -26.31 -4.20 27.60
CA THR A 94 -26.80 -3.63 26.34
C THR A 94 -28.23 -4.08 26.07
N ASP A 95 -28.90 -3.42 25.13
CA ASP A 95 -30.23 -3.85 24.65
C ASP A 95 -30.14 -4.95 23.58
N ILE A 96 -28.94 -5.47 23.31
CA ILE A 96 -28.68 -6.49 22.28
C ILE A 96 -28.80 -7.88 22.88
N GLN A 97 -29.36 -8.82 22.11
CA GLN A 97 -29.51 -10.22 22.49
C GLN A 97 -28.74 -11.13 21.53
N TYR A 98 -28.23 -12.25 22.03
CA TYR A 98 -27.51 -13.26 21.25
C TYR A 98 -28.07 -14.67 21.50
N GLY A 99 -28.02 -15.55 20.49
CA GLY A 99 -28.63 -16.88 20.56
C GLY A 99 -27.89 -17.89 21.46
N SER A 100 -26.62 -17.64 21.75
CA SER A 100 -25.77 -18.46 22.60
C SER A 100 -25.14 -17.63 23.71
N ALA A 101 -24.84 -18.27 24.83
CA ALA A 101 -24.11 -17.64 25.92
C ALA A 101 -22.59 -17.62 25.67
N GLY A 102 -21.88 -16.78 26.43
CA GLY A 102 -20.42 -16.67 26.41
C GLY A 102 -19.91 -15.42 25.69
N ARG A 103 -18.63 -15.39 25.33
CA ARG A 103 -18.03 -14.28 24.56
C ARG A 103 -18.62 -14.27 23.15
N VAL A 104 -19.01 -13.09 22.69
CA VAL A 104 -19.66 -12.89 21.39
C VAL A 104 -19.02 -11.72 20.66
N TRP A 105 -19.19 -11.69 19.34
CA TRP A 105 -18.82 -10.54 18.50
C TRP A 105 -20.08 -10.03 17.82
N PRO A 106 -20.83 -9.12 18.46
CA PRO A 106 -21.98 -8.51 17.83
C PRO A 106 -21.51 -7.60 16.67
N PRO A 107 -22.33 -7.40 15.63
CA PRO A 107 -22.01 -6.51 14.52
C PRO A 107 -22.24 -5.05 14.93
N VAL A 108 -21.57 -4.62 16.00
CA VAL A 108 -21.53 -3.24 16.47
C VAL A 108 -20.27 -2.59 15.90
N ASP A 109 -20.43 -1.36 15.42
CA ASP A 109 -19.32 -0.55 14.94
C ASP A 109 -18.66 0.11 16.17
N ASP A 110 -17.74 -0.61 16.78
CA ASP A 110 -16.91 -0.05 17.84
C ASP A 110 -15.85 0.83 17.21
N ARG A 111 -15.94 2.11 17.52
CA ARG A 111 -14.96 3.09 17.04
C ARG A 111 -13.53 2.75 17.48
N TYR A 112 -13.38 2.08 18.63
CA TYR A 112 -12.10 1.64 19.18
C TYR A 112 -12.24 0.28 19.88
N GLN A 113 -11.36 -0.67 19.56
CA GLN A 113 -11.34 -2.00 20.18
C GLN A 113 -10.56 -2.02 21.50
N TYR A 114 -9.58 -1.11 21.67
CA TYR A 114 -8.69 -1.06 22.83
C TYR A 114 -8.73 0.29 23.52
N VAL A 115 -8.63 0.29 24.86
CA VAL A 115 -8.60 1.50 25.69
C VAL A 115 -7.42 1.46 26.67
N LEU A 116 -6.74 2.58 26.85
CA LEU A 116 -5.70 2.75 27.88
C LEU A 116 -6.29 3.45 29.11
N LEU A 117 -6.35 2.77 30.24
CA LEU A 117 -6.85 3.31 31.50
C LEU A 117 -5.89 2.97 32.64
N ASN A 118 -5.48 3.99 33.40
CA ASN A 118 -4.54 3.84 34.52
C ASN A 118 -3.30 3.02 34.13
N GLU A 119 -2.68 3.38 32.99
CA GLU A 119 -1.49 2.71 32.43
C GLU A 119 -1.68 1.22 32.07
N THR A 120 -2.93 0.75 32.03
CA THR A 120 -3.29 -0.61 31.66
C THR A 120 -4.15 -0.58 30.40
N VAL A 121 -3.82 -1.46 29.45
CA VAL A 121 -4.61 -1.62 28.24
C VAL A 121 -5.72 -2.65 28.47
N TYR A 122 -6.90 -2.32 28.00
CA TYR A 122 -8.06 -3.20 28.02
C TYR A 122 -8.61 -3.38 26.62
N GLU A 123 -9.04 -4.60 26.32
CA GLU A 123 -9.86 -4.90 25.15
C GLU A 123 -11.34 -4.77 25.52
N THR A 124 -12.10 -4.11 24.66
CA THR A 124 -13.56 -4.09 24.74
C THR A 124 -14.11 -5.46 24.35
N ILE A 125 -14.83 -6.12 25.26
CA ILE A 125 -15.38 -7.45 25.04
C ILE A 125 -16.89 -7.48 25.27
N TYR A 126 -17.57 -8.37 24.57
CA TYR A 126 -19.02 -8.58 24.68
C TYR A 126 -19.30 -9.97 25.22
N ILE A 127 -20.10 -10.04 26.28
CA ILE A 127 -20.44 -11.28 26.96
C ILE A 127 -21.96 -11.46 26.93
N ALA A 128 -22.42 -12.47 26.21
CA ALA A 128 -23.80 -12.94 26.29
C ALA A 128 -24.02 -13.63 27.65
N ASN A 129 -24.74 -12.94 28.54
CA ASN A 129 -24.86 -13.29 29.94
C ASN A 129 -25.87 -14.42 30.16
N GLU A 130 -25.39 -15.58 30.62
CA GLU A 130 -26.19 -16.78 30.94
C GLU A 130 -27.30 -16.52 31.96
N SER A 131 -27.03 -15.64 32.93
CA SER A 131 -27.97 -15.32 34.01
C SER A 131 -29.02 -14.29 33.60
N ALA A 132 -28.87 -13.66 32.43
CA ALA A 132 -29.76 -12.62 31.91
C ALA A 132 -30.44 -13.04 30.60
N ARG A 133 -30.99 -14.27 30.57
CA ARG A 133 -31.78 -14.77 29.44
C ARG A 133 -33.13 -14.07 29.37
N GLN A 134 -33.47 -13.50 28.21
CA GLN A 134 -34.79 -12.94 27.91
C GLN A 134 -35.30 -13.51 26.59
N ASN A 135 -36.58 -13.91 26.57
CA ASN A 135 -37.18 -14.61 25.42
C ASN A 135 -36.32 -15.82 24.99
N ASP A 136 -35.83 -15.79 23.76
CA ASP A 136 -35.00 -16.83 23.12
C ASP A 136 -33.51 -16.49 23.07
N GLY A 137 -33.06 -15.42 23.75
CA GLY A 137 -31.67 -14.96 23.69
C GLY A 137 -31.08 -14.60 25.05
N TYR A 138 -29.76 -14.45 25.07
CA TYR A 138 -28.97 -13.97 26.19
C TYR A 138 -28.65 -12.50 25.96
N ARG A 139 -28.93 -11.64 26.95
CA ARG A 139 -28.54 -10.23 26.86
C ARG A 139 -27.02 -10.12 26.79
N ILE A 140 -26.53 -9.28 25.89
CA ILE A 140 -25.10 -8.98 25.81
C ILE A 140 -24.78 -7.91 26.84
N ASP A 141 -23.81 -8.19 27.69
CA ASP A 141 -23.19 -7.22 28.60
C ASP A 141 -21.81 -6.85 28.04
N LEU A 142 -21.54 -5.56 27.96
CA LEU A 142 -20.25 -4.99 27.59
C LEU A 142 -19.30 -5.05 28.78
N ALA A 143 -18.04 -5.42 28.57
CA ALA A 143 -17.02 -5.47 29.61
C ALA A 143 -15.65 -5.08 29.06
N LEU A 144 -14.69 -4.91 29.98
CA LEU A 144 -13.29 -4.66 29.65
C LEU A 144 -12.43 -5.81 30.15
N GLU A 145 -11.65 -6.41 29.25
CA GLU A 145 -10.69 -7.47 29.60
C GLU A 145 -9.27 -6.92 29.52
N ARG A 146 -8.47 -7.21 30.55
CA ARG A 146 -7.08 -6.74 30.60
C ARG A 146 -6.27 -7.43 29.51
N THR A 147 -5.53 -6.66 28.73
CA THR A 147 -4.63 -7.17 27.69
C THR A 147 -3.23 -6.54 27.82
N THR A 148 -2.30 -6.90 26.93
CA THR A 148 -0.96 -6.31 26.86
C THR A 148 -0.80 -5.51 25.57
N LEU A 149 0.11 -4.54 25.56
CA LEU A 149 0.40 -3.74 24.37
C LEU A 149 0.95 -4.61 23.23
N GLU A 150 1.70 -5.67 23.53
CA GLU A 150 2.18 -6.61 22.51
C GLU A 150 1.03 -7.38 21.87
N GLN A 151 0.01 -7.73 22.65
CA GLN A 151 -1.20 -8.37 22.12
C GLN A 151 -2.00 -7.38 21.26
N VAL A 152 -2.17 -6.14 21.72
CA VAL A 152 -2.82 -5.08 20.91
C VAL A 152 -2.08 -4.87 19.60
N LEU A 153 -0.76 -4.68 19.65
CA LEU A 153 0.07 -4.52 18.45
C LEU A 153 -0.10 -5.71 17.51
N ARG A 154 -0.13 -6.93 18.04
CA ARG A 154 -0.35 -8.14 17.26
C ARG A 154 -1.70 -8.17 16.55
N ASP A 155 -2.76 -7.72 17.23
CA ASP A 155 -4.14 -7.79 16.74
C ASP A 155 -4.43 -6.71 15.68
N VAL A 156 -3.90 -5.49 15.86
CA VAL A 156 -4.05 -4.39 14.89
C VAL A 156 -3.10 -4.51 13.70
N SER A 157 -2.07 -5.36 13.80
CA SER A 157 -1.11 -5.57 12.72
C SER A 157 -1.62 -6.56 11.67
N ILE A 158 -1.42 -6.23 10.41
CA ILE A 158 -1.71 -7.13 9.30
C ILE A 158 -0.51 -8.04 9.01
N PRO A 159 -0.71 -9.35 8.74
CA PRO A 159 0.39 -10.23 8.35
C PRO A 159 1.03 -9.79 7.03
N VAL A 160 2.35 -9.89 6.92
CA VAL A 160 3.09 -9.56 5.67
C VAL A 160 2.69 -10.43 4.47
N THR A 161 2.03 -11.56 4.73
CA THR A 161 1.50 -12.48 3.71
C THR A 161 0.04 -12.23 3.36
N ALA A 162 -0.61 -11.22 3.95
CA ALA A 162 -1.99 -10.88 3.64
C ALA A 162 -2.10 -10.37 2.20
N ASP A 163 -3.21 -10.69 1.52
CA ASP A 163 -3.43 -10.35 0.11
C ASP A 163 -3.45 -8.82 -0.14
N GLU A 164 -3.78 -8.04 0.88
CA GLU A 164 -3.77 -6.58 0.86
C GLU A 164 -2.35 -5.97 0.90
N VAL A 165 -1.35 -6.74 1.35
CA VAL A 165 0.05 -6.31 1.40
C VAL A 165 0.69 -6.57 0.04
N SER A 166 0.96 -5.50 -0.70
CA SER A 166 1.61 -5.63 -2.00
C SER A 166 3.03 -6.22 -1.89
N PRO A 167 3.56 -6.86 -2.95
CA PRO A 167 4.92 -7.41 -2.95
C PRO A 167 6.00 -6.38 -2.63
N THR A 168 5.87 -5.13 -3.11
CA THR A 168 6.83 -4.05 -2.85
C THR A 168 6.84 -3.66 -1.37
N ILE A 169 5.67 -3.58 -0.73
CA ILE A 169 5.56 -3.26 0.69
C ILE A 169 6.10 -4.42 1.54
N ALA A 170 5.77 -5.66 1.16
CA ALA A 170 6.30 -6.84 1.82
C ALA A 170 7.84 -6.94 1.68
N GLU A 171 8.40 -6.54 0.54
CA GLU A 171 9.84 -6.45 0.35
C GLU A 171 10.45 -5.37 1.25
N ALA A 172 9.92 -4.15 1.24
CA ALA A 172 10.39 -3.07 2.09
C ALA A 172 10.36 -3.44 3.58
N ALA A 173 9.28 -4.08 4.04
CA ALA A 173 9.14 -4.55 5.42
C ALA A 173 10.25 -5.55 5.82
N ARG A 174 10.63 -6.46 4.90
CA ARG A 174 11.66 -7.48 5.17
C ARG A 174 13.09 -6.96 5.00
N SER A 175 13.37 -6.24 3.92
CA SER A 175 14.73 -5.85 3.51
C SER A 175 15.17 -4.50 4.11
N GLY A 176 14.23 -3.67 4.54
CA GLY A 176 14.48 -2.30 4.97
C GLY A 176 13.92 -1.25 4.00
N ALA A 177 13.99 -1.53 2.69
CA ALA A 177 13.52 -0.62 1.66
C ALA A 177 13.18 -1.34 0.35
N ALA A 178 12.25 -0.78 -0.42
CA ALA A 178 11.95 -1.25 -1.77
C ALA A 178 11.58 -0.08 -2.69
N ASP A 179 11.88 -0.24 -3.96
CA ASP A 179 11.58 0.76 -4.99
C ASP A 179 10.47 0.24 -5.92
N SER A 180 9.67 1.16 -6.44
CA SER A 180 8.65 0.86 -7.45
C SER A 180 8.51 2.00 -8.45
N HIS A 181 8.25 1.67 -9.71
CA HIS A 181 7.94 2.67 -10.75
C HIS A 181 6.48 3.15 -10.72
N ARG A 182 5.64 2.50 -9.91
CA ARG A 182 4.25 2.88 -9.71
C ARG A 182 3.99 3.14 -8.23
N LYS A 183 3.19 4.16 -7.93
CA LYS A 183 2.76 4.41 -6.55
C LYS A 183 1.95 3.20 -6.07
N VAL A 184 2.41 2.64 -4.97
CA VAL A 184 1.79 1.59 -4.19
C VAL A 184 1.19 2.21 -2.93
N GLU A 185 -0.01 1.78 -2.58
CA GLU A 185 -0.70 2.18 -1.36
C GLU A 185 -0.09 1.45 -0.17
N THR A 186 0.24 2.20 0.88
CA THR A 186 0.77 1.69 2.14
C THR A 186 -0.39 1.50 3.11
N PRO A 187 -0.47 0.37 3.80
CA PRO A 187 -1.43 0.19 4.89
C PRO A 187 -1.22 1.25 5.99
N ASP A 188 -2.31 1.73 6.58
CA ASP A 188 -2.27 2.63 7.73
C ASP A 188 -1.96 1.88 9.05
N THR A 189 -1.97 0.55 9.01
CA THR A 189 -1.66 -0.34 10.14
C THR A 189 -0.25 -0.94 10.06
N PRO A 190 0.36 -1.33 11.19
CA PRO A 190 1.64 -2.02 11.17
C PRO A 190 1.57 -3.38 10.48
N ILE A 191 2.70 -3.80 9.93
CA ILE A 191 2.88 -5.08 9.26
C ILE A 191 3.63 -6.03 10.20
N ARG A 192 3.05 -7.20 10.45
CA ARG A 192 3.68 -8.28 11.21
C ARG A 192 4.45 -9.21 10.28
N LEU A 193 5.76 -9.33 10.53
CA LEU A 193 6.65 -10.24 9.82
C LEU A 193 6.55 -11.68 10.34
N GLU A 194 7.16 -12.61 9.61
CA GLU A 194 7.20 -14.04 9.95
C GLU A 194 8.00 -14.33 11.23
N ASP A 195 8.89 -13.42 11.64
CA ASP A 195 9.69 -13.49 12.86
C ASP A 195 9.01 -12.86 14.08
N GLU A 196 7.72 -12.50 13.96
CA GLU A 196 6.93 -11.82 14.99
C GLU A 196 7.38 -10.39 15.30
N SER A 197 8.22 -9.79 14.45
CA SER A 197 8.52 -8.36 14.51
C SER A 197 7.49 -7.51 13.76
N PHE A 198 7.39 -6.24 14.15
CA PHE A 198 6.39 -5.30 13.65
C PHE A 198 7.06 -4.14 12.94
N GLN A 199 6.61 -3.85 11.73
CA GLN A 199 7.19 -2.83 10.86
C GLN A 199 6.08 -1.94 10.32
N TYR A 200 6.29 -0.64 10.33
CA TYR A 200 5.45 0.31 9.61
C TYR A 200 6.18 0.72 8.32
N VAL A 201 5.53 0.60 7.17
CA VAL A 201 6.14 0.93 5.88
C VAL A 201 5.51 2.21 5.34
N THR A 202 6.34 3.21 5.06
CA THR A 202 5.90 4.49 4.52
C THR A 202 6.61 4.82 3.21
N LEU A 203 6.03 5.73 2.44
CA LEU A 203 6.68 6.31 1.27
C LEU A 203 7.74 7.31 1.75
N ALA A 204 9.02 6.95 1.62
CA ALA A 204 10.13 7.79 2.04
C ALA A 204 10.45 8.87 1.00
N GLU A 205 10.48 8.50 -0.28
CA GLU A 205 10.88 9.42 -1.34
C GLU A 205 10.12 9.16 -2.64
N ARG A 206 9.80 10.25 -3.34
CA ARG A 206 9.44 10.22 -4.76
C ARG A 206 10.54 10.89 -5.57
N SER A 207 11.29 10.10 -6.30
CA SER A 207 12.35 10.57 -7.18
C SER A 207 11.81 10.77 -8.60
N ALA A 208 12.01 11.97 -9.14
CA ALA A 208 11.67 12.26 -10.53
C ALA A 208 12.63 11.53 -11.50
N PRO A 209 12.24 11.30 -12.76
CA PRO A 209 13.12 10.68 -13.74
C PRO A 209 14.41 11.50 -13.88
N SER A 210 15.54 10.79 -13.96
CA SER A 210 16.85 11.42 -14.11
C SER A 210 16.95 12.16 -15.46
N LEU A 211 17.77 13.22 -15.53
CA LEU A 211 18.02 13.96 -16.78
C LEU A 211 18.38 13.09 -17.99
N PRO A 212 19.29 12.09 -17.89
CA PRO A 212 19.58 11.21 -19.01
C PRO A 212 18.38 10.36 -19.42
N ALA A 213 17.54 9.96 -18.47
CA ALA A 213 16.33 9.19 -18.75
C ALA A 213 15.30 10.05 -19.51
N ARG A 214 15.06 11.30 -19.10
CA ARG A 214 14.25 12.26 -19.87
C ARG A 214 14.80 12.53 -21.27
N GLY A 215 16.13 12.64 -21.39
CA GLY A 215 16.79 12.83 -22.68
C GLY A 215 16.60 11.63 -23.61
N LEU A 216 16.65 10.41 -23.05
CA LEU A 216 16.41 9.18 -23.79
C LEU A 216 14.94 9.07 -24.21
N ASP A 217 13.99 9.38 -23.32
CA ASP A 217 12.57 9.45 -23.67
C ASP A 217 12.32 10.46 -24.80
N PHE A 218 12.85 11.68 -24.70
CA PHE A 218 12.72 12.67 -25.76
C PHE A 218 13.29 12.17 -27.10
N LEU A 219 14.45 11.49 -27.06
CA LEU A 219 15.07 10.93 -28.26
C LEU A 219 14.22 9.82 -28.88
N LEU A 220 13.70 8.89 -28.07
CA LEU A 220 12.88 7.77 -28.54
C LEU A 220 11.49 8.21 -29.00
N THR A 221 10.90 9.20 -28.34
CA THR A 221 9.54 9.68 -28.60
C THR A 221 9.47 10.66 -29.76
N TYR A 222 10.46 11.55 -29.92
CA TYR A 222 10.41 12.60 -30.96
C TYR A 222 11.47 12.43 -32.05
N LEU A 223 12.74 12.24 -31.71
CA LEU A 223 13.82 12.25 -32.70
C LEU A 223 13.86 10.97 -33.53
N ALA A 224 13.70 9.81 -32.91
CA ALA A 224 13.75 8.53 -33.59
C ALA A 224 12.64 8.40 -34.66
N PRO A 225 11.35 8.70 -34.39
CA PRO A 225 10.32 8.63 -35.42
C PRO A 225 10.55 9.62 -36.58
N LEU A 226 11.02 10.83 -36.29
CA LEU A 226 11.36 11.82 -37.34
C LEU A 226 12.50 11.33 -38.23
N LEU A 227 13.54 10.73 -37.65
CA LEU A 227 14.65 10.12 -38.40
C LEU A 227 14.17 8.92 -39.23
N GLY A 228 13.29 8.07 -38.66
CA GLY A 228 12.67 6.94 -39.36
C GLY A 228 11.85 7.39 -40.57
N LEU A 229 10.99 8.41 -40.41
CA LEU A 229 10.23 9.01 -41.51
C LEU A 229 11.13 9.60 -42.59
N SER A 230 12.18 10.32 -42.20
CA SER A 230 13.14 10.92 -43.13
C SER A 230 13.88 9.85 -43.96
N LEU A 231 14.32 8.76 -43.31
CA LEU A 231 14.94 7.61 -43.97
C LEU A 231 13.99 6.93 -44.97
N LEU A 232 12.74 6.68 -44.58
CA LEU A 232 11.72 6.12 -45.48
C LEU A 232 11.43 7.04 -46.66
N GLY A 233 11.33 8.36 -46.43
CA GLY A 233 11.15 9.35 -47.49
C GLY A 233 12.33 9.41 -48.46
N HIS A 234 13.56 9.20 -47.97
CA HIS A 234 14.71 9.10 -48.87
C HIS A 234 14.68 7.79 -49.68
N LEU A 235 14.34 6.67 -49.06
CA LEU A 235 14.26 5.37 -49.74
C LEU A 235 13.15 5.35 -50.80
N SER A 236 11.98 5.91 -50.52
CA SER A 236 10.86 5.95 -51.48
C SER A 236 11.19 6.73 -52.76
N ARG A 237 12.01 7.78 -52.66
CA ARG A 237 12.49 8.55 -53.82
C ARG A 237 13.50 7.80 -54.69
N ARG A 238 14.09 6.70 -54.20
CA ARG A 238 15.03 5.85 -54.96
C ARG A 238 14.37 4.65 -55.62
N VAL A 239 13.11 4.36 -55.29
CA VAL A 239 12.36 3.27 -55.92
C VAL A 239 11.69 3.83 -57.17
N GLU A 240 12.32 3.62 -58.32
CA GLU A 240 11.75 3.94 -59.62
C GLU A 240 10.64 2.91 -59.92
N VAL A 241 9.37 3.33 -59.81
CA VAL A 241 8.23 2.47 -60.12
C VAL A 241 8.19 2.28 -61.63
N THR A 242 8.80 1.18 -62.10
CA THR A 242 8.74 0.80 -63.50
C THR A 242 7.36 0.18 -63.74
N TYR A 243 6.41 0.96 -64.25
CA TYR A 243 5.09 0.45 -64.63
C TYR A 243 5.25 -0.47 -65.84
N VAL A 244 5.23 -1.79 -65.62
CA VAL A 244 5.16 -2.77 -66.70
C VAL A 244 3.68 -2.94 -67.06
N GLY A 245 3.17 -2.00 -67.85
CA GLY A 245 1.86 -2.12 -68.48
C GLY A 245 1.89 -3.27 -69.49
N ASN A 246 1.09 -4.30 -69.24
CA ASN A 246 0.95 -5.43 -70.14
C ASN A 246 0.10 -4.98 -71.35
N GLU A 247 0.73 -4.53 -72.43
CA GLU A 247 0.04 -4.31 -73.71
C GLU A 247 -0.38 -5.67 -74.28
N ARG A 248 -1.68 -5.97 -74.20
CA ARG A 248 -2.29 -7.05 -74.96
C ARG A 248 -2.31 -6.68 -76.44
N ARG A 249 -1.64 -7.48 -77.28
CA ARG A 249 -2.14 -7.83 -78.61
C ARG A 249 -1.66 -9.22 -79.01
#